data_AF-A0A6V7NLE2-F1
#
_entry.id   AF-A0A6V7NLE2-F1
#
_cell.length_a   1.000
_cell.length_b   1.000
_cell.length_c   1.000
_cell.angle_alpha   90.00
_cell.angle_beta   90.00
_cell.angle_gamma   90.00
#
_symmetry.space_group_name_H-M   'P 1'
#
loop_
_entity.id
_entity.type
_entity.pdbx_description
1 polymer ?
#
loop_
_entity_poly.entity_id
_entity_poly.type
_entity_poly.pdbx_seq_one_letter_code
_entity_poly.pdbx_strand_id
1 'polypeptide(L)'
;MWRAGAKWAVGATLLRAGGGAAVIASSDDPSTSLKICTIVPLRLYRDAVTAAVIAFVPVKAIELFLDIRTKVEKHVRDFTEPSSDKLLPDLLPEEQYVYTLVLDLIETLVYSNWQRDRGWRTFKRPGVEGFLEHLAKFYEIVVHSDQLNMYVDPVVERLDQKGCIRLLSRAATKYQNGKHYRPKNCVPIKPWKLENDDTALLDLLPFLEFVAVHRPADIRSVLASYQGRDIATEFIERSKEYKRLFVSQGDRVLKY
;
A
#
# COMPACT_ATOMS: atom_id res chain seq x y z
N MET A 1 31.44 -58.13 9.45
CA MET A 1 31.63 -57.95 7.99
C MET A 1 31.30 -56.51 7.54
N TRP A 2 31.86 -55.48 8.18
CA TRP A 2 31.45 -54.07 7.99
C TRP A 2 32.66 -53.15 7.74
N ARG A 3 33.53 -53.52 6.78
CA ARG A 3 34.70 -52.68 6.43
C ARG A 3 35.04 -52.58 4.93
N ALA A 4 34.20 -53.08 4.03
CA ALA A 4 34.51 -53.08 2.59
C ALA A 4 33.74 -52.04 1.74
N GLY A 5 32.59 -51.52 2.22
CA GLY A 5 31.72 -50.65 1.40
C GLY A 5 32.16 -49.17 1.31
N ALA A 6 32.92 -48.66 2.27
CA ALA A 6 33.22 -47.22 2.35
C ALA A 6 34.31 -46.75 1.37
N LYS A 7 35.04 -47.67 0.72
CA LYS A 7 36.17 -47.32 -0.14
C LYS A 7 35.77 -46.86 -1.55
N TRP A 8 34.57 -47.19 -2.01
CA TRP A 8 34.11 -46.84 -3.36
C TRP A 8 33.38 -45.50 -3.45
N ALA A 9 32.83 -44.99 -2.34
CA ALA A 9 32.08 -43.72 -2.33
C ALA A 9 32.98 -42.47 -2.42
N VAL A 10 34.27 -42.57 -2.04
CA VAL A 10 35.23 -41.46 -2.11
C VAL A 10 35.80 -41.29 -3.53
N GLY A 11 35.80 -42.36 -4.34
CA GLY A 11 36.36 -42.35 -5.69
C GLY A 11 35.51 -41.63 -6.75
N ALA A 12 34.20 -41.46 -6.54
CA ALA A 12 33.30 -40.86 -7.53
C ALA A 12 33.29 -39.32 -7.50
N THR A 13 33.63 -38.70 -6.38
CA THR A 13 33.69 -37.23 -6.21
C THR A 13 34.92 -36.60 -6.89
N LEU A 14 35.88 -37.45 -7.25
CA LEU A 14 37.19 -37.12 -7.82
C LEU A 14 37.14 -36.60 -9.27
N LEU A 15 36.03 -36.83 -9.98
CA LEU A 15 35.93 -36.50 -11.41
C LEU A 15 35.23 -35.16 -11.70
N ARG A 16 34.69 -34.46 -10.69
CA ARG A 16 33.97 -33.19 -10.87
C ARG A 16 34.55 -31.99 -10.13
N ALA A 17 35.31 -32.20 -9.05
CA ALA A 17 36.07 -31.14 -8.40
C ALA A 17 37.55 -31.36 -8.74
N GLY A 18 38.15 -30.41 -9.46
CA GLY A 18 39.51 -30.53 -10.01
C GLY A 18 40.53 -31.13 -9.03
N GLY A 19 41.52 -31.84 -9.59
CA GLY A 19 42.40 -32.79 -8.90
C GLY A 19 43.08 -32.34 -7.59
N GLY A 20 43.08 -31.05 -7.24
CA GLY A 20 43.56 -30.56 -5.95
C GLY A 20 42.71 -31.00 -4.75
N ALA A 21 41.38 -31.12 -4.88
CA ALA A 21 40.51 -31.46 -3.76
C ALA A 21 40.70 -32.91 -3.27
N ALA A 22 40.99 -33.82 -4.21
CA ALA A 22 41.21 -35.23 -3.89
C ALA A 22 42.55 -35.48 -3.20
N VAL A 23 43.58 -34.72 -3.58
CA VAL A 23 44.92 -34.83 -2.99
C VAL A 23 44.91 -34.36 -1.53
N ILE A 24 44.10 -33.35 -1.18
CA ILE A 24 43.94 -32.90 0.21
C ILE A 24 43.21 -33.95 1.06
N ALA A 25 42.17 -34.58 0.54
CA ALA A 25 41.38 -35.59 1.27
C ALA A 25 42.14 -36.91 1.49
N SER A 26 43.16 -37.20 0.69
CA SER A 26 43.98 -38.42 0.79
C SER A 26 45.39 -38.18 1.36
N SER A 27 45.74 -36.95 1.73
CA SER A 27 47.07 -36.59 2.23
C SER A 27 47.09 -36.63 3.76
N ASP A 28 47.83 -37.58 4.32
CA ASP A 28 48.04 -37.73 5.78
C ASP A 28 49.02 -36.70 6.37
N ASP A 29 49.67 -35.89 5.52
CA ASP A 29 50.62 -34.85 5.96
C ASP A 29 49.92 -33.48 6.07
N PRO A 30 49.88 -32.86 7.28
CA PRO A 30 49.20 -31.59 7.49
C PRO A 30 49.87 -30.41 6.78
N SER A 31 51.17 -30.51 6.46
CA SER A 31 51.93 -29.43 5.85
C SER A 31 51.65 -29.24 4.36
N THR A 32 51.34 -30.32 3.65
CA THR A 32 51.00 -30.32 2.22
C THR A 32 49.55 -29.91 2.00
N SER A 33 48.63 -30.34 2.87
CA SER A 33 47.22 -29.93 2.83
C SER A 33 47.04 -28.42 3.02
N LEU A 34 47.82 -27.81 3.94
CA LEU A 34 47.84 -26.37 4.15
C LEU A 34 48.33 -25.58 2.94
N LYS A 35 49.35 -26.08 2.22
CA LYS A 35 49.88 -25.44 0.99
C LYS A 35 48.89 -25.45 -0.16
N ILE A 36 48.08 -26.50 -0.29
CA ILE A 36 47.08 -26.57 -1.37
C ILE A 36 45.90 -25.64 -1.05
N CYS A 37 45.48 -25.55 0.21
CA CYS A 37 44.42 -24.63 0.64
C CYS A 37 44.77 -23.14 0.44
N THR A 38 46.05 -22.76 0.48
CA THR A 38 46.49 -21.38 0.23
C THR A 38 46.65 -21.04 -1.25
N ILE A 39 46.71 -22.04 -2.13
CA ILE A 39 46.85 -21.86 -3.59
C ILE A 39 45.48 -21.70 -4.28
N VAL A 40 44.42 -22.27 -3.70
CA VAL A 40 43.07 -22.16 -4.28
C VAL A 40 42.55 -20.72 -4.13
N PRO A 41 42.16 -20.05 -5.23
CA PRO A 41 41.55 -18.73 -5.14
C PRO A 41 40.29 -18.78 -4.28
N LEU A 42 40.13 -17.85 -3.35
CA LEU A 42 38.99 -17.80 -2.41
C LEU A 42 37.61 -17.90 -3.09
N ARG A 43 37.50 -17.46 -4.35
CA ARG A 43 36.28 -17.59 -5.17
C ARG A 43 35.94 -19.06 -5.49
N LEU A 44 36.93 -19.85 -5.94
CA LEU A 44 36.74 -21.28 -6.23
C LEU A 44 36.41 -22.09 -4.97
N TYR A 45 37.00 -21.74 -3.83
CA TYR A 45 36.65 -22.35 -2.54
C TYR A 45 35.21 -22.03 -2.14
N ARG A 46 34.79 -20.76 -2.24
CA ARG A 46 33.42 -20.34 -1.95
C ARG A 46 32.39 -21.01 -2.86
N ASP A 47 32.69 -21.10 -4.15
CA ASP A 47 31.81 -21.72 -5.14
C ASP A 47 31.69 -23.23 -4.91
N ALA A 48 32.80 -23.92 -4.59
CA ALA A 48 32.80 -25.34 -4.24
C ALA A 48 32.05 -25.64 -2.94
N VAL A 49 32.23 -24.82 -1.89
CA VAL A 49 31.49 -24.93 -0.63
C VAL A 49 30.00 -24.70 -0.86
N THR A 50 29.63 -23.71 -1.67
CA THR A 50 28.23 -23.41 -1.99
C THR A 50 27.59 -24.52 -2.81
N ALA A 51 28.28 -25.06 -3.81
CA ALA A 51 27.83 -26.21 -4.59
C ALA A 51 27.70 -27.48 -3.75
N ALA A 52 28.64 -27.73 -2.82
CA ALA A 52 28.57 -28.86 -1.90
C ALA A 52 27.41 -28.70 -0.91
N VAL A 53 27.17 -27.50 -0.38
CA VAL A 53 25.99 -27.24 0.46
C VAL A 53 24.72 -27.51 -0.35
N ILE A 54 24.59 -27.03 -1.59
CA ILE A 54 23.40 -27.31 -2.41
C ILE A 54 23.24 -28.81 -2.72
N ALA A 55 24.33 -29.53 -2.98
CA ALA A 55 24.30 -30.94 -3.36
C ALA A 55 24.14 -31.92 -2.18
N PHE A 56 24.60 -31.54 -0.99
CA PHE A 56 24.61 -32.40 0.20
C PHE A 56 23.67 -31.94 1.32
N VAL A 57 22.97 -30.80 1.15
CA VAL A 57 21.82 -30.49 2.02
C VAL A 57 20.77 -31.58 1.77
N PRO A 58 20.38 -32.34 2.81
CA PRO A 58 19.39 -33.38 2.64
C PRO A 58 18.07 -32.76 2.17
N VAL A 59 17.39 -33.40 1.22
CA VAL A 59 16.10 -32.93 0.66
C VAL A 59 15.11 -32.54 1.78
N LYS A 60 15.07 -33.30 2.88
CA LYS A 60 14.26 -33.00 4.07
C LYS A 60 14.59 -31.65 4.73
N ALA A 61 15.85 -31.21 4.72
CA ALA A 61 16.24 -29.89 5.23
C ALA A 61 15.83 -28.77 4.27
N ILE A 62 15.84 -29.02 2.95
CA ILE A 62 15.29 -28.09 1.96
C ILE A 62 13.77 -27.95 2.15
N GLU A 63 13.04 -29.07 2.30
CA GLU A 63 11.60 -29.08 2.57
C GLU A 63 11.28 -28.30 3.85
N LEU A 64 12.00 -28.57 4.95
CA LEU A 64 11.83 -27.83 6.20
C LEU A 64 12.11 -26.33 6.04
N PHE A 65 13.16 -25.95 5.30
CA PHE A 65 13.47 -24.56 5.02
C PHE A 65 12.37 -23.89 4.19
N LEU A 66 11.86 -24.57 3.15
CA LEU A 66 10.76 -24.07 2.32
C LEU A 66 9.47 -23.93 3.12
N ASP A 67 9.18 -24.86 4.02
CA ASP A 67 8.03 -24.78 4.94
C ASP A 67 8.14 -23.58 5.89
N ILE A 68 9.30 -23.40 6.52
CA ILE A 68 9.56 -22.26 7.40
C ILE A 68 9.45 -20.96 6.60
N ARG A 69 10.06 -20.90 5.42
CA ARG A 69 10.00 -19.75 4.53
C ARG A 69 8.57 -19.42 4.15
N THR A 70 7.76 -20.40 3.75
CA THR A 70 6.36 -20.20 3.36
C THR A 70 5.52 -19.70 4.53
N LYS A 71 5.76 -20.20 5.75
CA LYS A 71 5.10 -19.71 6.97
C LYS A 71 5.47 -18.26 7.27
N VAL A 72 6.76 -17.92 7.17
CA VAL A 72 7.25 -16.54 7.36
C VAL A 72 6.68 -15.62 6.29
N GLU A 73 6.73 -16.01 5.01
CA GLU A 73 6.19 -15.24 3.89
C GLU A 73 4.69 -14.99 4.05
N LYS A 74 3.92 -16.02 4.42
CA LYS A 74 2.48 -15.88 4.70
C LYS A 74 2.23 -14.91 5.86
N HIS A 75 2.96 -15.05 6.95
CA HIS A 75 2.82 -14.15 8.10
C HIS A 75 3.13 -12.69 7.72
N VAL A 76 4.17 -12.46 6.93
CA VAL A 76 4.53 -11.11 6.44
C VAL A 76 3.47 -10.58 5.47
N ARG A 77 2.92 -11.44 4.60
CA ARG A 77 1.88 -11.08 3.63
C ARG A 77 0.64 -10.52 4.32
N ASP A 78 0.22 -11.12 5.43
CA ASP A 78 -0.92 -10.68 6.23
C ASP A 78 -0.78 -9.23 6.77
N PHE A 79 0.44 -8.68 6.84
CA PHE A 79 0.68 -7.28 7.24
C PHE A 79 0.95 -6.33 6.07
N THR A 80 1.22 -6.85 4.87
CA THR A 80 1.72 -6.05 3.74
C THR A 80 0.76 -5.98 2.57
N GLU A 81 -0.02 -7.03 2.34
CA GLU A 81 -1.00 -7.11 1.26
C GLU A 81 -2.43 -7.00 1.79
N PRO A 82 -3.36 -6.49 0.97
CA PRO A 82 -4.76 -6.49 1.32
C PRO A 82 -5.29 -7.92 1.46
N SER A 83 -6.31 -8.10 2.29
CA SER A 83 -6.95 -9.39 2.55
C SER A 83 -7.63 -10.01 1.32
N SER A 84 -8.05 -9.17 0.36
CA SER A 84 -8.67 -9.59 -0.90
C SER A 84 -8.17 -8.76 -2.08
N ASP A 85 -8.15 -9.37 -3.27
CA ASP A 85 -7.83 -8.65 -4.51
C ASP A 85 -8.93 -7.64 -4.88
N LYS A 86 -10.18 -7.97 -4.54
CA LYS A 86 -11.35 -7.12 -4.73
C LYS A 86 -11.89 -6.68 -3.37
N LEU A 87 -11.81 -5.38 -3.11
CA LEU A 87 -12.13 -4.79 -1.80
C LEU A 87 -13.60 -4.40 -1.65
N LEU A 88 -14.28 -4.12 -2.76
CA LEU A 88 -15.67 -3.67 -2.79
C LEU A 88 -16.53 -4.66 -3.59
N PRO A 89 -17.78 -4.90 -3.17
CA PRO A 89 -18.72 -5.68 -3.97
C PRO A 89 -19.11 -4.90 -5.24
N ASP A 90 -19.51 -5.62 -6.28
CA ASP A 90 -20.03 -4.99 -7.49
C ASP A 90 -21.30 -4.20 -7.18
N LEU A 91 -21.39 -3.01 -7.78
CA LEU A 91 -22.62 -2.24 -7.80
C LEU A 91 -23.65 -2.91 -8.72
N LEU A 92 -24.93 -2.72 -8.41
CA LEU A 92 -26.02 -3.14 -9.27
C LEU A 92 -25.82 -2.54 -10.67
N PRO A 93 -26.23 -3.21 -11.76
CA PRO A 93 -26.05 -2.69 -13.12
C PRO A 93 -26.56 -1.27 -13.33
N GLU A 94 -27.62 -0.90 -12.61
CA GLU A 94 -28.22 0.44 -12.61
C GLU A 94 -27.39 1.50 -11.88
N GLU A 95 -26.44 1.12 -11.03
CA GLU A 95 -25.62 2.03 -10.22
C GLU A 95 -24.17 2.13 -10.71
N GLN A 96 -23.77 1.33 -11.70
CA GLN A 96 -22.40 1.27 -12.20
C GLN A 96 -21.91 2.58 -12.86
N TYR A 97 -22.79 3.54 -13.15
CA TYR A 97 -22.42 4.86 -13.66
C TYR A 97 -21.96 5.85 -12.58
N VAL A 98 -22.04 5.47 -11.31
CA VAL A 98 -21.72 6.34 -10.17
C VAL A 98 -20.21 6.32 -9.90
N TYR A 99 -19.63 7.48 -9.65
CA TYR A 99 -18.23 7.56 -9.23
C TYR A 99 -18.08 7.15 -7.76
N THR A 100 -16.96 6.51 -7.44
CA THR A 100 -16.58 6.21 -6.06
C THR A 100 -15.71 7.33 -5.49
N LEU A 101 -16.12 7.89 -4.35
CA LEU A 101 -15.34 8.87 -3.61
C LEU A 101 -14.73 8.20 -2.38
N VAL A 102 -13.40 8.03 -2.40
CA VAL A 102 -12.64 7.44 -1.29
C VAL A 102 -12.13 8.56 -0.38
N LEU A 103 -12.53 8.54 0.88
CA LEU A 103 -12.20 9.54 1.89
C LEU A 103 -11.34 8.93 3.00
N ASP A 104 -10.24 9.59 3.36
CA ASP A 104 -9.48 9.21 4.55
C ASP A 104 -10.32 9.52 5.81
N LEU A 105 -10.23 8.71 6.86
CA LEU A 105 -11.01 8.93 8.08
C LEU A 105 -10.31 9.94 9.01
N ILE A 106 -9.07 9.63 9.39
CA ILE A 106 -8.31 10.35 10.41
C ILE A 106 -7.73 11.63 9.82
N GLU A 107 -7.81 12.72 10.57
CA GLU A 107 -7.39 14.08 10.17
C GLU A 107 -8.12 14.64 8.94
N THR A 108 -9.09 13.91 8.38
CA THR A 108 -9.91 14.35 7.24
C THR A 108 -11.37 14.50 7.63
N LEU A 109 -12.00 13.48 8.21
CA LEU A 109 -13.39 13.51 8.67
C LEU A 109 -13.50 13.65 10.19
N VAL A 110 -12.57 13.03 10.91
CA VAL A 110 -12.51 13.04 12.37
C VAL A 110 -11.09 13.26 12.86
N TYR A 111 -10.96 13.73 14.09
CA TYR A 111 -9.68 13.82 14.78
C TYR A 111 -9.75 13.09 16.11
N SER A 112 -8.79 12.21 16.38
CA SER A 112 -8.69 11.48 17.63
C SER A 112 -7.50 11.97 18.45
N ASN A 113 -7.75 12.38 19.69
CA ASN A 113 -6.74 12.85 20.63
C ASN A 113 -6.74 11.99 21.89
N TRP A 114 -5.56 11.68 22.42
CA TRP A 114 -5.42 11.06 23.71
C TRP A 114 -4.98 12.07 24.76
N GLN A 115 -5.68 12.12 25.89
CA GLN A 115 -5.31 12.92 27.05
C GLN A 115 -5.20 12.01 28.28
N ARG A 116 -4.27 12.31 29.20
CA ARG A 116 -4.03 11.51 30.42
C ARG A 116 -5.28 11.39 31.31
N ASP A 117 -6.07 12.45 31.40
CA ASP A 117 -7.24 12.57 32.27
C ASP A 117 -8.48 11.90 31.65
N ARG A 118 -8.65 11.98 30.33
CA ARG A 118 -9.88 11.60 29.61
C ARG A 118 -9.72 10.41 28.68
N GLY A 119 -8.51 9.91 28.47
CA GLY A 119 -8.19 8.86 27.51
C GLY A 119 -8.38 9.31 26.06
N TRP A 120 -8.68 8.34 25.19
CA TRP A 120 -8.96 8.58 23.78
C TRP A 120 -10.31 9.26 23.59
N ARG A 121 -10.32 10.38 22.86
CA ARG A 121 -11.55 11.04 22.39
C ARG A 121 -11.48 11.33 20.92
N THR A 122 -12.61 11.15 20.24
CA THR A 122 -12.77 11.43 18.81
C THR A 122 -13.71 12.60 18.62
N PHE A 123 -13.32 13.53 17.77
CA PHE A 123 -14.04 14.76 17.44
C PHE A 123 -14.41 14.73 15.95
N LYS A 124 -15.60 15.24 15.62
CA LYS A 124 -16.09 15.34 14.24
C LYS A 124 -15.63 16.65 13.63
N ARG A 125 -15.11 16.62 12.40
CA ARG A 125 -14.78 17.84 11.66
C ARG A 125 -16.05 18.65 11.40
N PRO A 126 -16.03 20.00 11.52
CA PRO A 126 -17.20 20.81 11.24
C PRO A 126 -17.83 20.51 9.87
N GLY A 127 -19.15 20.33 9.85
CA GLY A 127 -19.91 20.08 8.61
C GLY A 127 -19.79 18.67 8.02
N VAL A 128 -19.05 17.74 8.66
CA VAL A 128 -18.78 16.41 8.09
C VAL A 128 -20.04 15.60 7.76
N GLU A 129 -21.06 15.65 8.61
CA GLU A 129 -22.31 14.89 8.40
C GLU A 129 -23.07 15.41 7.18
N GLY A 130 -23.21 16.74 7.06
CA GLY A 130 -23.85 17.36 5.91
C GLY A 130 -23.07 17.16 4.61
N PHE A 131 -21.73 17.19 4.68
CA PHE A 131 -20.86 16.90 3.55
C PHE A 131 -21.06 15.47 3.02
N LEU A 132 -21.06 14.47 3.91
CA LEU A 132 -21.25 13.07 3.54
C LEU A 132 -22.67 12.81 3.01
N GLU A 133 -23.69 13.33 3.68
CA GLU A 133 -25.09 13.19 3.24
C GLU A 133 -25.33 13.81 1.86
N HIS A 134 -24.71 14.96 1.60
CA HIS A 134 -24.88 15.64 0.33
C HIS A 134 -24.20 14.90 -0.81
N LEU A 135 -22.95 14.47 -0.61
CA LEU A 135 -22.18 13.77 -1.64
C LEU A 135 -22.64 12.31 -1.86
N ALA A 136 -23.23 11.67 -0.86
CA ALA A 136 -23.82 10.33 -1.00
C ALA A 136 -24.93 10.25 -2.07
N LYS A 137 -25.52 11.40 -2.47
CA LYS A 137 -26.49 11.48 -3.58
C LYS A 137 -25.85 11.31 -4.96
N PHE A 138 -24.54 11.57 -5.05
CA PHE A 138 -23.80 11.65 -6.31
C PHE A 138 -22.69 10.61 -6.43
N TYR A 139 -22.17 10.14 -5.29
CA TYR A 139 -21.02 9.27 -5.18
C TYR A 139 -21.34 8.05 -4.33
N GLU A 140 -20.71 6.93 -4.66
CA GLU A 140 -20.51 5.84 -3.72
C GLU A 140 -19.43 6.29 -2.72
N ILE A 141 -19.82 6.49 -1.46
CA ILE A 141 -18.90 6.96 -0.42
C ILE A 141 -18.18 5.76 0.21
N VAL A 142 -16.85 5.78 0.10
CA VAL A 142 -15.97 4.80 0.73
C VAL A 142 -15.06 5.51 1.72
N VAL A 143 -15.16 5.15 3.00
CA VAL A 143 -14.24 5.65 4.02
C VAL A 143 -13.10 4.67 4.18
N HIS A 144 -11.88 5.15 4.02
CA HIS A 144 -10.65 4.41 4.13
C HIS A 144 -9.89 4.80 5.41
N SER A 145 -9.32 3.83 6.12
CA SER A 145 -8.44 4.07 7.27
C SER A 145 -7.32 3.03 7.34
N ASP A 146 -6.13 3.44 7.81
CA ASP A 146 -5.02 2.55 8.11
C ASP A 146 -5.11 1.89 9.51
N GLN A 147 -6.15 2.21 10.27
CA GLN A 147 -6.40 1.67 11.60
C GLN A 147 -7.15 0.33 11.54
N LEU A 148 -7.00 -0.46 12.61
CA LEU A 148 -7.73 -1.72 12.78
C LEU A 148 -9.24 -1.46 12.97
N ASN A 149 -10.08 -2.36 12.45
CA ASN A 149 -11.55 -2.31 12.57
C ASN A 149 -12.03 -2.01 13.99
N MET A 150 -11.41 -2.65 15.00
CA MET A 150 -11.76 -2.47 16.41
C MET A 150 -11.78 -1.00 16.88
N TYR A 151 -11.01 -0.12 16.24
CA TYR A 151 -10.97 1.30 16.55
C TYR A 151 -11.88 2.14 15.66
N VAL A 152 -12.08 1.70 14.41
CA VAL A 152 -12.74 2.48 13.37
C VAL A 152 -14.25 2.24 13.34
N ASP A 153 -14.67 0.99 13.52
CA ASP A 153 -16.09 0.59 13.48
C ASP A 153 -16.96 1.47 14.41
N PRO A 154 -16.66 1.65 15.72
CA PRO A 154 -17.49 2.46 16.61
C PRO A 154 -17.45 3.97 16.29
N VAL A 155 -16.48 4.43 15.51
CA VAL A 155 -16.40 5.83 15.06
C VAL A 155 -17.30 6.03 13.85
N VAL A 156 -17.21 5.11 12.88
CA VAL A 156 -18.01 5.15 11.65
C VAL A 156 -19.48 4.92 11.96
N GLU A 157 -19.84 3.98 12.84
CA GLU A 157 -21.23 3.77 13.29
C GLU A 157 -21.87 5.04 13.86
N ARG A 158 -21.10 5.90 14.53
CA ARG A 158 -21.60 7.18 15.08
C ARG A 158 -21.59 8.33 14.07
N LEU A 159 -20.80 8.20 13.01
CA LEU A 159 -20.70 9.17 11.92
C LEU A 159 -21.78 8.92 10.86
N ASP A 160 -22.03 7.65 10.55
CA ASP A 160 -22.93 7.19 9.51
C ASP A 160 -24.24 6.64 10.07
N GLN A 161 -25.11 7.54 10.53
CA GLN A 161 -26.42 7.15 11.01
C GLN A 161 -27.36 6.67 9.89
N LYS A 162 -27.02 6.94 8.63
CA LYS A 162 -27.86 6.66 7.45
C LYS A 162 -27.42 5.41 6.68
N GLY A 163 -26.26 4.84 7.02
CA GLY A 163 -25.73 3.65 6.36
C GLY A 163 -25.25 3.91 4.93
N CYS A 164 -24.81 5.12 4.60
CA CYS A 164 -24.34 5.47 3.26
C CYS A 164 -22.84 5.20 3.02
N ILE A 165 -22.09 4.80 4.05
CA ILE A 165 -20.64 4.63 4.00
C ILE A 165 -20.25 3.15 3.88
N ARG A 166 -19.38 2.85 2.91
CA ARG A 166 -18.63 1.58 2.87
C ARG A 166 -17.28 1.77 3.54
N LEU A 167 -16.95 0.95 4.54
CA LEU A 167 -15.70 1.05 5.30
C LEU A 167 -14.60 0.12 4.77
N LEU A 168 -13.43 0.68 4.48
CA LEU A 168 -12.18 -0.03 4.23
C LEU A 168 -11.18 0.32 5.34
N SER A 169 -10.80 -0.67 6.13
CA SER A 169 -9.86 -0.53 7.25
C SER A 169 -8.45 -1.00 6.87
N ARG A 170 -7.56 -1.17 7.85
CA ARG A 170 -6.18 -1.67 7.65
C ARG A 170 -6.09 -2.92 6.79
N ALA A 171 -7.06 -3.83 6.88
CA ALA A 171 -7.08 -5.08 6.12
C ALA A 171 -7.15 -4.86 4.59
N ALA A 172 -7.65 -3.71 4.16
CA ALA A 172 -7.73 -3.32 2.75
C ALA A 172 -6.52 -2.52 2.27
N THR A 173 -5.56 -2.24 3.15
CA THR A 173 -4.39 -1.41 2.83
C THR A 173 -3.22 -2.25 2.35
N LYS A 174 -2.43 -1.67 1.43
CA LYS A 174 -1.16 -2.25 1.00
C LYS A 174 -0.01 -1.46 1.59
N TYR A 175 0.92 -2.12 2.27
CA TYR A 175 2.09 -1.48 2.87
C TYR A 175 3.35 -1.79 2.06
N GLN A 176 4.02 -0.76 1.55
CA GLN A 176 5.22 -0.89 0.72
C GLN A 176 6.21 0.23 1.05
N ASN A 177 7.50 -0.11 1.11
CA ASN A 177 8.59 0.86 1.31
C ASN A 177 8.39 1.77 2.55
N GLY A 178 7.89 1.21 3.65
CA GLY A 178 7.69 1.95 4.89
C GLY A 178 6.43 2.83 4.93
N LYS A 179 5.55 2.77 3.91
CA LYS A 179 4.33 3.59 3.84
C LYS A 179 3.15 2.81 3.27
N HIS A 180 1.93 3.16 3.70
CA HIS A 180 0.72 2.71 3.03
C HIS A 180 0.65 3.30 1.62
N TYR A 181 0.40 2.43 0.65
CA TYR A 181 0.25 2.77 -0.76
C TYR A 181 -0.93 3.72 -0.95
N ARG A 182 -0.69 4.85 -1.61
CA ARG A 182 -1.73 5.82 -1.99
C ARG A 182 -1.79 5.93 -3.51
N PRO A 183 -2.98 5.82 -4.13
CA PRO A 183 -3.12 5.89 -5.58
C PRO A 183 -2.81 7.30 -6.11
N LYS A 184 -2.54 7.39 -7.42
CA LYS A 184 -2.21 8.67 -8.09
C LYS A 184 -3.38 9.66 -8.18
N ASN A 185 -4.59 9.25 -7.80
CA ASN A 185 -5.81 10.05 -7.89
C ASN A 185 -6.15 10.79 -6.57
N CYS A 186 -5.19 10.90 -5.65
CA CYS A 186 -5.43 11.55 -4.36
C CYS A 186 -5.46 13.08 -4.49
N VAL A 187 -6.51 13.68 -3.95
CA VAL A 187 -6.56 15.13 -3.68
C VAL A 187 -6.05 15.36 -2.26
N PRO A 188 -4.95 16.09 -2.07
CA PRO A 188 -4.50 16.44 -0.73
C PRO A 188 -5.51 17.41 -0.09
N ILE A 189 -5.82 17.16 1.18
CA ILE A 189 -6.64 18.04 2.01
C ILE A 189 -5.85 18.44 3.25
N LYS A 190 -6.10 19.65 3.76
CA LYS A 190 -5.55 20.12 5.03
C LYS A 190 -5.94 19.16 6.17
N PRO A 191 -4.95 18.60 6.90
CA PRO A 191 -5.21 17.85 8.13
C PRO A 191 -5.93 18.72 9.16
N TRP A 192 -7.00 18.20 9.76
CA TRP A 192 -7.78 18.90 10.76
C TRP A 192 -7.39 18.49 12.19
N LYS A 193 -7.14 19.49 13.05
CA LYS A 193 -6.64 19.35 14.42
C LYS A 193 -7.45 20.21 15.41
N LEU A 194 -8.78 20.08 15.38
CA LEU A 194 -9.72 20.80 16.24
C LEU A 194 -9.85 22.31 15.97
N GLU A 195 -9.51 22.78 14.78
CA GLU A 195 -9.81 24.16 14.38
C GLU A 195 -11.34 24.32 14.19
N ASN A 196 -11.94 25.28 14.90
CA ASN A 196 -13.40 25.51 14.87
C ASN A 196 -13.85 26.29 13.62
N ASP A 197 -12.96 27.06 13.03
CA ASP A 197 -13.12 27.86 11.82
C ASP A 197 -12.74 27.10 10.54
N ASP A 198 -12.55 25.78 10.63
CA ASP A 198 -12.19 24.95 9.48
C ASP A 198 -13.36 24.81 8.50
N THR A 199 -13.14 25.27 7.27
CA THR A 199 -14.12 25.18 6.17
C THR A 199 -13.68 24.23 5.06
N ALA A 200 -12.57 23.49 5.20
CA ALA A 200 -11.95 22.84 4.05
C ALA A 200 -12.84 21.79 3.36
N LEU A 201 -13.72 21.10 4.12
CA LEU A 201 -14.72 20.19 3.53
C LEU A 201 -15.76 20.96 2.69
N LEU A 202 -16.19 22.12 3.17
CA LEU A 202 -17.13 22.99 2.47
C LEU A 202 -16.48 23.61 1.23
N ASP A 203 -15.22 24.01 1.32
CA ASP A 203 -14.49 24.64 0.22
C ASP A 203 -14.25 23.63 -0.93
N LEU A 204 -14.12 22.35 -0.62
CA LEU A 204 -13.95 21.27 -1.61
C LEU A 204 -15.28 20.83 -2.26
N LEU A 205 -16.41 21.07 -1.60
CA LEU A 205 -17.73 20.60 -2.03
C LEU A 205 -18.11 21.06 -3.45
N PRO A 206 -17.95 22.34 -3.86
CA PRO A 206 -18.27 22.80 -5.22
C PRO A 206 -17.49 22.07 -6.31
N PHE A 207 -16.23 21.73 -6.06
CA PHE A 207 -15.41 21.00 -7.01
C PHE A 207 -15.92 19.57 -7.20
N LEU A 208 -16.25 18.88 -6.10
CA LEU A 208 -16.79 17.53 -6.13
C LEU A 208 -18.17 17.51 -6.81
N GLU A 209 -19.05 18.45 -6.50
CA GLU A 209 -20.33 18.59 -7.22
C GLU A 209 -20.12 18.79 -8.72
N PHE A 210 -19.19 19.67 -9.10
CA PHE A 210 -18.88 19.92 -10.50
C PHE A 210 -18.47 18.64 -11.22
N VAL A 211 -17.59 17.83 -10.62
CA VAL A 211 -17.15 16.55 -11.17
C VAL A 211 -18.32 15.57 -11.29
N ALA A 212 -19.17 15.47 -10.28
CA ALA A 212 -20.34 14.60 -10.28
C ALA A 212 -21.34 14.94 -11.39
N VAL A 213 -21.55 16.24 -11.63
CA VAL A 213 -22.50 16.74 -12.64
C VAL A 213 -21.95 16.60 -14.05
N HIS A 214 -20.69 16.98 -14.28
CA HIS A 214 -20.11 17.01 -15.63
C HIS A 214 -19.53 15.67 -16.08
N ARG A 215 -19.30 14.74 -15.15
CA ARG A 215 -18.86 13.35 -15.38
C ARG A 215 -17.75 13.22 -16.45
N PRO A 216 -16.57 13.80 -16.23
CA PRO A 216 -15.46 13.66 -17.17
C PRO A 216 -15.07 12.18 -17.34
N ALA A 217 -14.88 11.73 -18.58
CA ALA A 217 -14.52 10.33 -18.87
C ALA A 217 -13.27 9.86 -18.08
N ASP A 218 -12.30 10.75 -17.85
CA ASP A 218 -11.16 10.50 -16.97
C ASP A 218 -10.88 11.70 -16.05
N ILE A 219 -11.15 11.52 -14.75
CA ILE A 219 -10.92 12.53 -13.71
C ILE A 219 -9.45 12.92 -13.55
N ARG A 220 -8.50 12.04 -13.91
CA ARG A 220 -7.06 12.29 -13.77
C ARG A 220 -6.60 13.47 -14.62
N SER A 221 -7.23 13.66 -15.78
CA SER A 221 -6.97 14.80 -16.65
C SER A 221 -7.36 16.13 -16.00
N VAL A 222 -8.51 16.15 -15.32
CA VAL A 222 -8.99 17.30 -14.56
C VAL A 222 -8.05 17.58 -13.40
N LEU A 223 -7.73 16.56 -12.59
CA LEU A 223 -6.80 16.68 -11.45
C LEU A 223 -5.41 17.15 -11.88
N ALA A 224 -4.93 16.71 -13.05
CA ALA A 224 -3.66 17.17 -13.61
C ALA A 224 -3.63 18.69 -13.81
N SER A 225 -4.76 19.31 -14.18
CA SER A 225 -4.87 20.77 -14.35
C SER A 225 -4.75 21.59 -13.06
N TYR A 226 -4.86 20.93 -11.90
CA TYR A 226 -4.73 21.53 -10.57
C TYR A 226 -3.43 21.12 -9.85
N GLN A 227 -2.54 20.38 -10.50
CA GLN A 227 -1.30 19.92 -9.86
C GLN A 227 -0.47 21.08 -9.30
N GLY A 228 -0.07 20.95 -8.02
CA GLY A 228 0.73 21.94 -7.31
C GLY A 228 -0.07 23.13 -6.75
N ARG A 229 -1.40 23.13 -6.88
CA ARG A 229 -2.27 24.18 -6.33
C ARG A 229 -3.30 23.58 -5.37
N ASP A 230 -3.86 24.43 -4.52
CA ASP A 230 -5.02 24.06 -3.72
C ASP A 230 -6.27 24.02 -4.60
N ILE A 231 -6.89 22.84 -4.71
CA ILE A 231 -8.00 22.60 -5.66
C ILE A 231 -9.21 23.47 -5.30
N ALA A 232 -9.54 23.55 -4.01
CA ALA A 232 -10.70 24.27 -3.53
C ALA A 232 -10.60 25.77 -3.88
N THR A 233 -9.47 26.39 -3.52
CA THR A 233 -9.22 27.81 -3.77
C THR A 233 -9.19 28.12 -5.27
N GLU A 234 -8.42 27.36 -6.05
CA GLU A 234 -8.29 27.56 -7.50
C GLU A 234 -9.64 27.34 -8.22
N PHE A 235 -10.44 26.35 -7.81
CA PHE A 235 -11.75 26.11 -8.40
C PHE A 235 -12.71 27.28 -8.17
N ILE A 236 -12.70 27.84 -6.96
CA ILE A 236 -13.49 29.03 -6.62
C ILE A 236 -13.06 30.23 -7.48
N GLU A 237 -11.76 30.46 -7.63
CA GLU A 237 -11.22 31.55 -8.46
C GLU A 237 -11.58 31.39 -9.95
N ARG A 238 -11.35 30.22 -10.53
CA ARG A 238 -11.73 29.91 -11.92
C ARG A 238 -13.23 30.07 -12.15
N SER A 239 -14.06 29.63 -11.20
CA SER A 239 -15.51 29.77 -11.27
C SER A 239 -15.96 31.24 -11.26
N LYS A 240 -15.29 32.09 -10.47
CA LYS A 240 -15.54 33.54 -10.44
C LYS A 240 -15.12 34.20 -11.75
N GLU A 241 -13.96 33.84 -12.29
CA GLU A 241 -13.45 34.36 -13.56
C GLU A 241 -14.37 33.99 -14.73
N TYR A 242 -14.78 32.73 -14.83
CA TYR A 242 -15.71 32.27 -15.85
C TYR A 242 -17.03 33.05 -15.82
N LYS A 243 -17.60 33.28 -14.62
CA LYS A 243 -18.81 34.10 -14.46
C LYS A 243 -18.59 35.54 -14.93
N ARG A 244 -17.46 36.17 -14.63
CA ARG A 244 -17.13 37.53 -15.09
C ARG A 244 -17.03 37.63 -16.60
N LEU A 245 -16.36 36.66 -17.24
CA LEU A 245 -16.21 36.61 -18.69
C LEU A 245 -17.57 36.44 -19.37
N PHE A 246 -18.42 35.55 -18.88
CA PHE A 246 -19.75 35.32 -19.43
C PHE A 246 -20.64 36.57 -19.36
N VAL A 247 -20.63 37.28 -18.23
CA VAL A 247 -21.35 38.57 -18.08
C VAL A 247 -20.81 39.60 -19.08
N SER A 248 -19.49 39.74 -19.19
CA SER A 248 -18.88 40.71 -20.12
C SER A 248 -19.15 40.41 -21.60
N GLN A 249 -19.31 39.14 -21.97
CA GLN A 249 -19.69 38.74 -23.33
C GLN A 249 -21.17 38.95 -23.59
N GLY A 250 -22.04 38.65 -22.62
CA GLY A 250 -23.48 38.95 -22.70
C GLY A 250 -23.75 40.45 -22.89
N ASP A 251 -23.03 41.30 -22.14
CA ASP A 251 -23.14 42.76 -22.26
C ASP A 251 -22.60 43.30 -23.60
N ARG A 252 -21.68 42.58 -24.25
CA ARG A 252 -21.18 42.93 -25.59
C ARG A 252 -22.19 42.55 -26.69
N VAL A 253 -22.93 41.46 -26.51
CA VAL A 253 -23.94 41.00 -27.48
C VAL A 253 -25.19 41.88 -27.43
N LEU A 254 -25.55 42.44 -26.27
CA LEU A 254 -26.70 43.35 -26.10
C LEU A 254 -26.42 44.80 -26.52
N LYS A 255 -25.18 45.13 -26.90
CA LYS A 255 -24.77 46.47 -27.36
C LYS A 255 -24.75 46.63 -28.88
N TYR A 256 -25.24 45.65 -29.62
CA TYR A 256 -25.48 45.68 -31.07
C TYR A 256 -26.92 45.27 -31.36
#